data_AF-A0A0V1GTL4-F1
#
_entry.id   AF-A0A0V1GTL4-F1
#
_cell.length_a   1.000
_cell.length_b   1.000
_cell.length_c   1.000
_cell.angle_alpha   90.00
_cell.angle_beta   90.00
_cell.angle_gamma   90.00
#
_symmetry.space_group_name_H-M   'P 1'
#
loop_
_entity.id
_entity.type
_entity.pdbx_description
1 polymer ?
#
loop_
_entity_poly.entity_id
_entity_poly.type
_entity_poly.pdbx_seq_one_letter_code
_entity_poly.pdbx_strand_id
1 'polypeptide(L)'
;MSQSDFKTFDSLAFCWESTQMMWFILVEEDGFPLLHFRAGRNEESEWKFQSMTTIEGKSRLMGETSHKARFNITDVICAPSIKCIVAAHNFIKGFERDQKEEMKILNIKVDGGLSESIEGYYLQKPFRSLAAERGYPVDEVYETSVTWSESCKVDPYVNLDWRINAALESFKKKYSGSMDKVVVVFVDKSLKSMLRGVAIRSQVLIRLPAAPVKDTPMARENIKK
;
A
#
# COMPACT_ATOMS: atom_id res chain seq x y z
N MET A 1 -7.18 -21.32 21.66
CA MET A 1 -6.26 -20.80 20.61
C MET A 1 -6.59 -19.34 20.42
N SER A 2 -5.64 -18.44 20.67
CA SER A 2 -5.85 -16.99 20.58
C SER A 2 -6.15 -16.60 19.13
N GLN A 3 -7.35 -16.09 18.90
CA GLN A 3 -7.71 -15.36 17.71
C GLN A 3 -6.77 -14.14 17.70
N SER A 4 -5.67 -14.22 16.95
CA SER A 4 -4.71 -13.13 16.91
C SER A 4 -5.41 -11.90 16.35
N ASP A 5 -5.50 -10.85 17.17
CA ASP A 5 -6.16 -9.55 16.96
C ASP A 5 -5.56 -8.71 15.81
N PHE A 6 -5.14 -9.34 14.71
CA PHE A 6 -4.67 -8.65 13.53
C PHE A 6 -5.87 -8.14 12.72
N LYS A 7 -6.50 -7.08 13.22
CA LYS A 7 -7.35 -6.23 12.38
C LYS A 7 -6.49 -5.72 11.22
N THR A 8 -6.88 -6.07 10.00
CA THR A 8 -6.25 -5.58 8.76
C THR A 8 -6.32 -4.05 8.69
N PHE A 9 -5.58 -3.43 7.78
CA PHE A 9 -5.70 -2.00 7.54
C PHE A 9 -7.11 -1.61 7.08
N ASP A 10 -7.52 -0.39 7.43
CA ASP A 10 -8.63 0.28 6.74
C ASP A 10 -8.27 0.40 5.25
N SER A 11 -9.23 0.18 4.35
CA SER A 11 -8.97 0.31 2.91
C SER A 11 -10.17 0.82 2.13
N LEU A 12 -9.91 1.30 0.92
CA LEU A 12 -10.89 1.78 -0.06
C LEU A 12 -10.52 1.17 -1.43
N ALA A 13 -11.45 0.56 -2.15
CA ALA A 13 -11.21 0.14 -3.53
C ALA A 13 -11.98 1.04 -4.48
N PHE A 14 -11.26 1.64 -5.42
CA PHE A 14 -11.79 2.51 -6.46
C PHE A 14 -11.86 1.75 -7.77
N CYS A 15 -13.02 1.85 -8.42
CA CYS A 15 -13.33 1.13 -9.63
C CYS A 15 -13.92 2.11 -10.65
N TRP A 16 -13.14 2.38 -11.70
CA TRP A 16 -13.59 3.12 -12.88
C TRP A 16 -13.88 2.13 -14.00
N GLU A 17 -14.78 2.51 -14.91
CA GLU A 17 -15.02 1.73 -16.12
C GLU A 17 -13.71 1.57 -16.92
N SER A 18 -13.48 0.35 -17.42
CA SER A 18 -12.32 0.00 -18.26
C SER A 18 -10.96 0.36 -17.65
N THR A 19 -10.86 0.33 -16.31
CA THR A 19 -9.63 0.57 -15.55
C THR A 19 -9.41 -0.57 -14.58
N GLN A 20 -8.15 -0.89 -14.29
CA GLN A 20 -7.81 -1.79 -13.21
C GLN A 20 -8.33 -1.28 -11.86
N MET A 21 -8.65 -2.19 -10.93
CA MET A 21 -9.10 -1.80 -9.58
C MET A 21 -7.94 -1.14 -8.82
N MET A 22 -8.16 0.07 -8.29
CA MET A 22 -7.19 0.71 -7.39
C MET A 22 -7.58 0.41 -5.94
N TRP A 23 -6.77 -0.39 -5.25
CA TRP A 23 -6.99 -0.73 -3.84
C TRP A 23 -6.10 0.11 -2.93
N PHE A 24 -6.69 1.16 -2.33
CA PHE A 24 -6.05 2.04 -1.36
C PHE A 24 -6.04 1.42 0.03
N ILE A 25 -4.85 1.24 0.59
CA ILE A 25 -4.59 0.78 1.95
C ILE A 25 -4.19 1.98 2.78
N LEU A 26 -4.96 2.23 3.84
CA LEU A 26 -4.79 3.39 4.72
C LEU A 26 -3.88 3.00 5.89
N VAL A 27 -2.61 3.41 5.80
CA VAL A 27 -1.57 3.07 6.77
C VAL A 27 -1.64 4.03 7.96
N GLU A 28 -1.91 3.45 9.12
CA GLU A 28 -1.83 4.14 10.40
C GLU A 28 -0.38 4.29 10.85
N GLU A 29 -0.12 5.31 11.64
CA GLU A 29 1.13 5.39 12.37
C GLU A 29 1.15 4.31 13.45
N ASP A 30 2.23 3.55 13.53
CA ASP A 30 2.46 2.71 14.70
C ASP A 30 2.58 3.63 15.91
N GLY A 31 1.93 3.29 17.02
CA GLY A 31 2.16 3.99 18.29
C GLY A 31 3.64 3.86 18.65
N PHE A 32 4.42 4.90 18.33
CA PHE A 32 5.87 4.99 18.44
C PHE A 32 6.67 3.86 17.74
N PRO A 33 7.13 4.07 16.50
CA PRO A 33 8.25 3.30 15.97
C PRO A 33 9.55 3.92 16.51
N LEU A 34 10.17 3.31 17.52
CA LEU A 34 11.57 3.58 17.84
C LEU A 34 12.41 3.24 16.60
N LEU A 35 12.79 4.26 15.84
CA LEU A 35 13.76 4.15 14.75
C LEU A 35 15.06 3.57 15.32
N HIS A 36 15.27 2.27 15.19
CA HIS A 36 16.57 1.68 15.49
C HIS A 36 17.51 1.97 14.34
N PHE A 37 18.21 3.09 14.46
CA PHE A 37 19.43 3.35 13.72
C PHE A 37 20.40 2.19 13.96
N ARG A 38 20.68 1.41 12.92
CA ARG A 38 21.78 0.46 12.94
C ARG A 38 23.09 1.24 12.81
N ALA A 39 23.64 1.68 13.94
CA ALA A 39 25.05 1.99 14.03
C ALA A 39 25.80 0.67 14.28
N GLY A 40 26.66 0.26 13.34
CA GLY A 40 27.68 -0.76 13.64
C GLY A 40 28.62 -0.23 14.73
N ARG A 41 29.31 -1.04 15.53
CA ARG A 41 29.74 -2.44 15.38
C ARG A 41 30.13 -2.92 16.80
N ASN A 42 30.01 -4.22 17.06
CA ASN A 42 30.56 -4.98 18.19
C ASN A 42 29.81 -4.86 19.53
N GLU A 43 29.11 -5.92 19.89
CA GLU A 43 29.42 -6.83 21.01
C GLU A 43 28.16 -7.61 21.41
N GLU A 44 28.38 -8.88 21.73
CA GLU A 44 27.38 -9.88 22.08
C GLU A 44 26.41 -9.38 23.14
N SER A 45 25.22 -9.02 22.70
CA SER A 45 24.04 -9.09 23.53
C SER A 45 22.91 -9.64 22.67
N GLU A 46 22.53 -10.88 22.96
CA GLU A 46 21.32 -11.51 22.44
C GLU A 46 20.09 -10.75 22.94
N TRP A 47 19.82 -9.57 22.38
CA TRP A 47 18.58 -8.85 22.60
C TRP A 47 17.54 -9.40 21.63
N LYS A 48 16.94 -10.53 22.03
CA LYS A 48 15.75 -11.10 21.42
C LYS A 48 14.54 -10.17 21.61
N PHE A 49 14.45 -9.13 20.79
CA PHE A 49 13.17 -8.45 20.49
C PHE A 49 13.16 -7.97 19.03
N GLN A 50 13.13 -8.94 18.10
CA GLN A 50 12.63 -8.71 16.73
C GLN A 50 11.12 -8.92 16.71
N SER A 51 10.37 -8.18 17.51
CA SER A 51 8.92 -8.14 17.32
C SER A 51 8.66 -7.27 16.09
N MET A 52 8.18 -7.91 15.02
CA MET A 52 7.70 -7.23 13.81
C MET A 52 6.75 -6.10 14.21
N THR A 53 6.89 -4.90 13.61
CA THR A 53 6.01 -3.78 13.98
C THR A 53 4.57 -4.08 13.58
N THR A 54 3.60 -3.35 14.15
CA THR A 54 2.19 -3.58 13.84
C THR A 54 1.91 -3.34 12.35
N ILE A 55 2.56 -2.34 11.73
CA ILE A 55 2.51 -2.13 10.29
C ILE A 55 3.02 -3.34 9.51
N GLU A 56 4.22 -3.82 9.83
CA GLU A 56 4.87 -4.92 9.10
C GLU A 56 4.03 -6.22 9.17
N GLY A 57 3.48 -6.52 10.34
CA GLY A 57 2.67 -7.71 10.53
C GLY A 57 1.33 -7.65 9.82
N LYS A 58 0.62 -6.52 9.93
CA LYS A 58 -0.66 -6.32 9.24
C LYS A 58 -0.49 -6.37 7.72
N SER A 59 0.54 -5.72 7.18
CA SER A 59 0.73 -5.68 5.72
C SER A 59 1.17 -7.03 5.17
N ARG A 60 2.03 -7.77 5.88
CA ARG A 60 2.42 -9.12 5.48
C ARG A 60 1.23 -10.06 5.45
N LEU A 61 0.41 -10.09 6.51
CA LEU A 61 -0.78 -10.92 6.56
C LEU A 61 -1.75 -10.57 5.42
N MET A 62 -1.87 -9.29 5.09
CA MET A 62 -2.73 -8.84 3.99
C MET A 62 -2.19 -9.32 2.64
N GLY A 63 -0.87 -9.26 2.41
CA GLY A 63 -0.23 -9.84 1.23
C GLY A 63 -0.49 -11.34 1.11
N GLU A 64 -0.31 -12.09 2.20
CA GLU A 64 -0.57 -13.54 2.23
C GLU A 64 -2.04 -13.86 1.92
N THR A 65 -2.96 -13.06 2.46
CA THR A 65 -4.40 -13.23 2.22
C THR A 65 -4.75 -12.91 0.76
N SER A 66 -4.16 -11.86 0.19
CA SER A 66 -4.32 -11.52 -1.23
C SER A 66 -3.77 -12.60 -2.16
N HIS A 67 -2.65 -13.24 -1.80
CA HIS A 67 -2.12 -14.39 -2.53
C HIS A 67 -3.11 -15.55 -2.51
N LYS A 68 -3.60 -15.92 -1.32
CA LYS A 68 -4.58 -17.00 -1.14
C LYS A 68 -5.88 -16.73 -1.89
N ALA A 69 -6.30 -15.47 -1.94
CA ALA A 69 -7.46 -15.00 -2.69
C ALA A 69 -7.23 -14.93 -4.21
N ARG A 70 -6.00 -15.19 -4.69
CA ARG A 70 -5.62 -15.16 -6.11
C ARG A 70 -5.88 -13.80 -6.77
N PHE A 71 -5.68 -12.70 -6.04
CA PHE A 71 -5.74 -11.37 -6.66
C PHE A 71 -4.65 -11.22 -7.72
N ASN A 72 -5.04 -10.71 -8.89
CA ASN A 72 -4.13 -10.41 -9.99
C ASN A 72 -3.48 -9.04 -9.78
N ILE A 73 -2.54 -8.96 -8.84
CA ILE A 73 -1.86 -7.73 -8.49
C ILE A 73 -0.77 -7.44 -9.52
N THR A 74 -0.89 -6.33 -10.23
CA THR A 74 0.07 -5.95 -11.28
C THR A 74 1.13 -4.98 -10.79
N ASP A 75 0.76 -4.14 -9.82
CA ASP A 75 1.56 -3.00 -9.39
C ASP A 75 1.30 -2.68 -7.92
N VAL A 76 2.36 -2.26 -7.23
CA VAL A 76 2.33 -1.74 -5.86
C VAL A 76 2.87 -0.32 -5.85
N ILE A 77 2.07 0.62 -5.39
CA ILE A 77 2.38 2.05 -5.31
C ILE A 77 2.35 2.47 -3.84
N CYS A 78 3.23 3.38 -3.42
CA CYS A 78 3.15 3.99 -2.10
C CYS A 78 3.38 5.49 -2.13
N ALA A 79 2.81 6.20 -1.16
CA ALA A 79 3.20 7.57 -0.83
C ALA A 79 4.67 7.62 -0.36
N PRO A 80 5.37 8.77 -0.52
CA PRO A 80 6.74 8.97 -0.03
C PRO A 80 6.76 9.11 1.51
N SER A 81 6.49 8.00 2.21
CA SER A 81 6.32 7.91 3.65
C SER A 81 6.91 6.60 4.16
N ILE A 82 7.66 6.65 5.27
CA ILE A 82 8.38 5.48 5.80
C ILE A 82 7.40 4.34 6.12
N LYS A 83 6.27 4.64 6.75
CA LYS A 83 5.26 3.62 7.07
C LYS A 83 4.64 3.02 5.80
N CYS A 84 4.40 3.83 4.78
CA CYS A 84 3.81 3.37 3.52
C CYS A 84 4.78 2.43 2.76
N ILE A 85 6.08 2.74 2.74
CA ILE A 85 7.06 1.86 2.09
C ILE A 85 7.31 0.57 2.89
N VAL A 86 7.35 0.65 4.23
CA VAL A 86 7.44 -0.53 5.11
C VAL A 86 6.22 -1.44 4.92
N ALA A 87 5.02 -0.86 4.85
CA ALA A 87 3.79 -1.58 4.59
C ALA A 87 3.83 -2.25 3.21
N ALA A 88 4.16 -1.51 2.15
CA ALA A 88 4.24 -2.02 0.79
C ALA A 88 5.24 -3.18 0.64
N HIS A 89 6.44 -3.05 1.22
CA HIS A 89 7.46 -4.08 1.18
C HIS A 89 7.01 -5.37 1.88
N ASN A 90 6.45 -5.25 3.08
CA ASN A 90 5.98 -6.44 3.81
C ASN A 90 4.74 -7.07 3.16
N PHE A 91 3.89 -6.28 2.50
CA PHE A 91 2.80 -6.80 1.67
C PHE A 91 3.34 -7.63 0.52
N ILE A 92 4.32 -7.14 -0.24
CA ILE A 92 4.96 -7.88 -1.34
C ILE A 92 5.56 -9.20 -0.80
N LYS A 93 6.30 -9.15 0.32
CA LYS A 93 6.83 -10.36 0.97
C LYS A 93 5.76 -11.39 1.32
N GLY A 94 4.60 -10.94 1.81
CA GLY A 94 3.47 -11.82 2.09
C GLY A 94 2.82 -12.36 0.82
N PHE A 95 2.69 -11.52 -0.21
CA PHE A 95 2.04 -11.85 -1.47
C PHE A 95 2.86 -12.79 -2.36
N GLU A 96 4.19 -12.72 -2.30
CA GLU A 96 5.10 -13.49 -3.16
C GLU A 96 5.71 -14.71 -2.45
N ARG A 97 5.33 -14.99 -1.20
CA ARG A 97 5.96 -15.98 -0.30
C ARG A 97 6.22 -17.37 -0.89
N ASP A 98 5.33 -17.83 -1.79
CA ASP A 98 5.38 -19.17 -2.41
C ASP A 98 5.64 -19.13 -3.92
N GLN A 99 6.03 -17.97 -4.48
CA GLN A 99 6.30 -17.86 -5.91
C GLN A 99 7.64 -18.55 -6.26
N LYS A 100 7.58 -19.51 -7.18
CA LYS A 100 8.77 -19.98 -7.90
C LYS A 100 9.21 -18.87 -8.86
N GLU A 101 10.52 -18.74 -9.07
CA GLU A 101 11.27 -17.65 -9.74
C GLU A 101 10.76 -17.14 -11.11
N GLU A 102 9.67 -17.68 -11.68
CA GLU A 102 9.14 -17.34 -13.00
C GLU A 102 8.12 -16.18 -13.02
N MET A 103 7.58 -15.75 -11.87
CA MET A 103 6.68 -14.60 -11.81
C MET A 103 7.43 -13.27 -11.71
N LYS A 104 6.87 -12.23 -12.34
CA LYS A 104 7.39 -10.86 -12.28
C LYS A 104 7.38 -10.39 -10.82
N ILE A 105 8.58 -10.19 -10.26
CA ILE A 105 8.79 -9.61 -8.93
C ILE A 105 8.19 -8.20 -8.93
N LEU A 106 7.30 -7.94 -7.97
CA LEU A 106 6.70 -6.64 -7.77
C LEU A 106 7.71 -5.67 -7.14
N ASN A 107 7.92 -4.53 -7.79
CA ASN A 107 8.65 -3.41 -7.24
C ASN A 107 7.69 -2.33 -6.74
N ILE A 108 8.13 -1.55 -5.76
CA ILE A 108 7.39 -0.47 -5.12
C ILE A 108 7.58 0.82 -5.92
N LYS A 109 6.48 1.38 -6.41
CA LYS A 109 6.45 2.68 -7.09
C LYS A 109 6.16 3.78 -6.09
N VAL A 110 7.13 4.66 -5.84
CA VAL A 110 6.95 5.80 -4.94
C VAL A 110 6.33 6.97 -5.69
N ASP A 111 5.11 7.36 -5.33
CA ASP A 111 4.36 8.42 -6.01
C ASP A 111 4.10 9.63 -5.11
N GLY A 112 4.79 10.74 -5.38
CA GLY A 112 4.67 11.98 -4.61
C GLY A 112 3.30 12.65 -4.71
N GLY A 113 2.51 12.37 -5.75
CA GLY A 113 1.12 12.84 -5.84
C GLY A 113 0.26 12.37 -4.65
N LEU A 114 0.65 11.26 -4.02
CA LEU A 114 0.01 10.67 -2.84
C LEU A 114 0.60 11.16 -1.51
N SER A 115 1.58 12.08 -1.53
CA SER A 115 2.17 12.61 -0.31
C SER A 115 1.17 13.46 0.47
N GLU A 116 1.02 13.20 1.77
CA GLU A 116 0.26 14.07 2.67
C GLU A 116 0.86 15.48 2.72
N SER A 117 2.18 15.58 2.90
CA SER A 117 2.87 16.85 3.00
C SER A 117 3.41 17.34 1.66
N ILE A 118 3.64 18.65 1.57
CA ILE A 118 4.31 19.27 0.42
C ILE A 118 5.78 18.89 0.36
N GLU A 119 6.44 18.75 1.52
CA GLU A 119 7.82 18.32 1.64
C GLU A 119 7.98 16.90 1.10
N GLY A 120 7.07 15.98 1.43
CA GLY A 120 7.10 14.61 0.90
C GLY A 120 6.92 14.57 -0.61
N TYR A 121 6.14 15.49 -1.19
CA TYR A 121 6.04 15.62 -2.65
C TYR A 121 7.40 16.03 -3.26
N TYR A 122 8.03 17.10 -2.74
CA TYR A 122 9.31 17.59 -3.27
C TYR A 122 10.46 16.61 -3.05
N LEU A 123 10.45 15.92 -1.91
CA LEU A 123 11.49 14.98 -1.51
C LEU A 123 11.25 13.55 -2.03
N GLN A 124 10.24 13.32 -2.86
CA GLN A 124 9.93 11.96 -3.36
C GLN A 124 11.12 11.27 -4.04
N LYS A 125 11.95 12.01 -4.79
CA LYS A 125 13.10 11.47 -5.52
C LYS A 125 14.23 11.11 -4.53
N PRO A 126 14.69 12.04 -3.67
CA PRO A 126 15.60 11.70 -2.57
C PRO A 126 15.11 10.56 -1.68
N PHE A 127 13.82 10.54 -1.34
CA PHE A 127 13.20 9.49 -0.54
C PHE A 127 13.30 8.13 -1.23
N ARG A 128 12.99 8.07 -2.53
CA ARG A 128 13.10 6.84 -3.33
C ARG A 128 14.54 6.33 -3.38
N SER A 129 15.53 7.20 -3.61
CA SER A 129 16.95 6.81 -3.60
C SER A 129 17.35 6.26 -2.23
N LEU A 130 16.99 6.95 -1.14
CA LEU A 130 17.27 6.48 0.21
C LEU A 130 16.59 5.12 0.50
N ALA A 131 15.37 4.91 0.02
CA ALA A 131 14.69 3.63 0.15
C ALA A 131 15.43 2.50 -0.57
N ALA A 132 15.89 2.74 -1.80
CA ALA A 132 16.71 1.78 -2.55
C ALA A 132 18.00 1.43 -1.78
N GLU A 133 18.72 2.46 -1.29
CA GLU A 133 19.93 2.29 -0.47
C GLU A 133 19.69 1.46 0.81
N ARG A 134 18.47 1.55 1.37
CA ARG A 134 18.05 0.79 2.55
C ARG A 134 17.56 -0.63 2.22
N GLY A 135 17.59 -1.03 0.95
CA GLY A 135 17.24 -2.37 0.49
C GLY A 135 15.75 -2.60 0.26
N TYR A 136 14.94 -1.55 0.13
CA TYR A 136 13.56 -1.68 -0.33
C TYR A 136 13.53 -1.89 -1.84
N PRO A 137 12.69 -2.81 -2.37
CA PRO A 137 12.62 -3.11 -3.81
C PRO A 137 11.83 -2.01 -4.55
N VAL A 138 12.41 -0.82 -4.68
CA VAL A 138 11.75 0.33 -5.32
C VAL A 138 12.03 0.38 -6.83
N ASP A 139 11.04 0.83 -7.59
CA ASP A 139 11.20 1.14 -9.01
C ASP A 139 11.88 2.52 -9.16
N GLU A 140 13.21 2.52 -9.30
CA GLU A 140 14.03 3.74 -9.35
C GLU A 140 13.73 4.65 -10.56
N VAL A 141 13.21 4.08 -11.65
CA VAL A 141 12.86 4.81 -12.88
C VAL A 141 11.41 5.28 -12.91
N TYR A 142 10.63 4.98 -11.87
CA TYR A 142 9.25 5.42 -11.78
C TYR A 142 9.16 6.96 -11.72
N GLU A 143 8.41 7.55 -12.64
CA GLU A 143 8.05 8.97 -12.58
C GLU A 143 6.70 9.16 -11.90
N THR A 144 6.63 10.22 -11.10
CA THR A 144 5.46 10.57 -10.30
C THR A 144 4.24 10.87 -11.18
N SER A 145 3.06 10.57 -10.67
CA SER A 145 1.79 10.82 -11.36
C SER A 145 1.49 12.30 -11.58
N VAL A 146 2.06 13.19 -10.76
CA VAL A 146 1.78 14.62 -10.74
C VAL A 146 2.97 15.43 -11.23
N THR A 147 2.87 15.93 -12.46
CA THR A 147 3.82 16.88 -13.05
C THR A 147 3.25 18.29 -13.04
N TRP A 148 4.04 19.29 -12.68
CA TRP A 148 3.62 20.69 -12.78
C TRP A 148 3.61 21.15 -14.23
N SER A 149 2.48 21.71 -14.67
CA SER A 149 2.42 22.50 -15.89
C SER A 149 2.53 23.97 -15.51
N GLU A 150 3.49 24.70 -16.09
CA GLU A 150 3.71 26.14 -15.87
C GLU A 150 2.46 27.02 -16.13
N SER A 151 1.44 26.48 -16.80
CA SER A 151 0.18 27.14 -17.13
C SER A 151 -0.90 27.10 -16.03
N CYS A 152 -0.70 26.39 -14.91
CA CYS A 152 -1.72 26.34 -13.86
C CYS A 152 -1.65 27.56 -12.93
N LYS A 153 -2.82 28.11 -12.58
CA LYS A 153 -2.96 29.27 -11.66
C LYS A 153 -2.89 28.88 -10.17
N VAL A 154 -3.06 27.60 -9.87
CA VAL A 154 -3.03 27.05 -8.51
C VAL A 154 -1.68 26.38 -8.34
N ASP A 155 -0.90 26.79 -7.34
CA ASP A 155 0.35 26.10 -6.99
C ASP A 155 0.02 24.62 -6.73
N PRO A 156 0.52 23.71 -7.57
CA PRO A 156 0.13 22.31 -7.54
C PRO A 156 0.74 21.62 -6.33
N TYR A 157 1.80 22.19 -5.76
CA TYR A 157 2.61 21.59 -4.73
C TYR A 157 1.95 21.84 -3.38
N VAL A 158 1.34 23.01 -3.22
CA VAL A 158 0.58 23.40 -2.02
C VAL A 158 -0.79 22.74 -1.96
N ASN A 159 -1.50 22.58 -3.08
CA ASN A 159 -2.88 22.11 -3.03
C ASN A 159 -2.99 20.57 -3.01
N LEU A 160 -3.19 20.00 -1.81
CA LEU A 160 -3.38 18.57 -1.62
C LEU A 160 -4.57 18.00 -2.41
N ASP A 161 -5.70 18.72 -2.50
CA ASP A 161 -6.86 18.29 -3.29
C ASP A 161 -6.48 18.15 -4.76
N TRP A 162 -5.82 19.17 -5.30
CA TRP A 162 -5.34 19.13 -6.67
C TRP A 162 -4.35 17.97 -6.91
N ARG A 163 -3.34 17.77 -6.02
CA ARG A 163 -2.36 16.67 -6.17
C ARG A 163 -3.03 15.30 -6.20
N ILE A 164 -3.95 15.05 -5.27
CA ILE A 164 -4.65 13.75 -5.21
C ILE A 164 -5.52 13.56 -6.44
N ASN A 165 -6.30 14.57 -6.87
CA ASN A 165 -7.11 14.45 -8.09
C ASN A 165 -6.22 14.18 -9.33
N ALA A 166 -5.13 14.93 -9.48
CA ALA A 166 -4.19 14.76 -10.59
C ALA A 166 -3.55 13.36 -10.59
N ALA A 167 -3.17 12.85 -9.42
CA ALA A 167 -2.63 11.50 -9.27
C ALA A 167 -3.64 10.43 -9.70
N LEU A 168 -4.89 10.55 -9.24
CA LEU A 168 -5.96 9.60 -9.57
C LEU A 168 -6.30 9.62 -11.07
N GLU A 169 -6.35 10.80 -11.70
CA GLU A 169 -6.57 10.91 -13.15
C GLU A 169 -5.40 10.31 -13.96
N SER A 170 -4.17 10.49 -13.49
CA SER A 170 -2.99 9.86 -14.09
C SER A 170 -3.04 8.34 -13.96
N PHE A 171 -3.41 7.81 -12.78
CA PHE A 171 -3.60 6.36 -12.58
C PHE A 171 -4.70 5.79 -13.45
N LYS A 172 -5.83 6.48 -13.58
CA LYS A 172 -6.93 6.07 -14.45
C LYS A 172 -6.47 5.87 -15.90
N LYS A 173 -5.63 6.77 -16.40
CA LYS A 173 -5.06 6.66 -17.76
C LYS A 173 -4.02 5.53 -17.85
N LYS A 174 -3.07 5.51 -16.91
CA LYS A 174 -1.91 4.59 -16.90
C LYS A 174 -2.31 3.13 -16.73
N TYR A 175 -3.30 2.88 -15.88
CA TYR A 175 -3.79 1.55 -15.55
C TYR A 175 -5.17 1.30 -16.16
N SER A 176 -5.39 1.83 -17.37
CA SER A 176 -6.51 1.41 -18.21
C SER A 176 -6.39 -0.09 -18.52
N GLY A 177 -7.54 -0.74 -18.68
CA GLY A 177 -7.62 -2.17 -18.97
C GLY A 177 -8.63 -2.89 -18.09
N SER A 178 -8.35 -4.16 -17.83
CA SER A 178 -9.34 -5.06 -17.25
C SER A 178 -9.49 -4.91 -15.74
N MET A 179 -10.73 -4.95 -15.26
CA MET A 179 -11.11 -4.74 -13.86
C MET A 179 -10.77 -5.93 -12.94
N ASP A 180 -10.35 -7.06 -13.51
CA ASP A 180 -9.85 -8.24 -12.76
C ASP A 180 -8.43 -8.02 -12.21
N LYS A 181 -7.69 -7.06 -12.79
CA LYS A 181 -6.36 -6.66 -12.32
C LYS A 181 -6.47 -5.62 -11.22
N VAL A 182 -5.53 -5.70 -10.28
CA VAL A 182 -5.50 -4.86 -9.08
C VAL A 182 -4.17 -4.12 -9.00
N VAL A 183 -4.26 -2.82 -8.77
CA VAL A 183 -3.14 -1.98 -8.37
C VAL A 183 -3.31 -1.65 -6.90
N VAL A 184 -2.32 -2.00 -6.08
CA VAL A 184 -2.36 -1.78 -4.63
C VAL A 184 -1.65 -0.48 -4.30
N VAL A 185 -2.30 0.40 -3.54
CA VAL A 185 -1.81 1.75 -3.26
C VAL A 185 -1.75 2.00 -1.74
N PHE A 186 -0.56 2.17 -1.19
CA PHE A 186 -0.34 2.45 0.24
C PHE A 186 -0.24 3.96 0.49
N VAL A 187 -1.12 4.48 1.35
CA VAL A 187 -1.19 5.91 1.66
C VAL A 187 -1.41 6.14 3.16
N ASP A 188 -1.06 7.33 3.63
CA ASP A 188 -1.32 7.77 4.99
C ASP A 188 -2.83 7.78 5.30
N LYS A 189 -3.22 7.24 6.46
CA LYS A 189 -4.65 7.18 6.87
C LYS A 189 -5.32 8.56 6.93
N SER A 190 -4.57 9.64 7.17
CA SER A 190 -5.07 11.01 7.15
C SER A 190 -5.72 11.39 5.81
N LEU A 191 -5.30 10.77 4.71
CA LEU A 191 -5.88 10.99 3.38
C LEU A 191 -7.26 10.35 3.17
N LYS A 192 -7.78 9.58 4.14
CA LYS A 192 -9.06 8.85 4.01
C LYS A 192 -10.23 9.75 3.62
N SER A 193 -10.41 10.89 4.29
CA SER A 193 -11.54 11.79 4.03
C SER A 193 -11.43 12.44 2.66
N MET A 194 -10.23 12.88 2.31
CA MET A 194 -9.86 13.41 1.01
C MET A 194 -10.14 12.42 -0.14
N LEU A 195 -9.64 11.19 -0.03
CA LEU A 195 -9.86 10.14 -1.02
C LEU A 195 -11.36 9.82 -1.20
N ARG A 196 -12.13 9.80 -0.10
CA ARG A 196 -13.60 9.64 -0.17
C ARG A 196 -14.26 10.82 -0.90
N GLY A 197 -13.85 12.04 -0.59
CA GLY A 197 -14.36 13.25 -1.25
C GLY A 197 -14.11 13.23 -2.75
N VAL A 198 -12.90 12.87 -3.18
CA VAL A 198 -12.55 12.73 -4.60
C VAL A 198 -13.36 11.62 -5.26
N ALA A 199 -13.46 10.45 -4.64
CA ALA A 199 -14.22 9.32 -5.19
C ALA A 199 -15.71 9.66 -5.43
N ILE A 200 -16.34 10.40 -4.51
CA ILE A 200 -17.72 10.86 -4.67
C ILE A 200 -17.83 11.82 -5.86
N ARG A 201 -16.94 12.81 -5.96
CA ARG A 201 -16.96 13.80 -7.07
C ARG A 201 -16.70 13.15 -8.43
N SER A 202 -15.82 12.15 -8.47
CA SER A 202 -15.44 11.44 -9.70
C SER A 202 -16.36 10.26 -10.04
N GLN A 203 -17.50 10.12 -9.36
CA GLN A 203 -18.51 9.06 -9.55
C GLN A 203 -17.90 7.64 -9.55
N VAL A 204 -16.91 7.42 -8.68
CA VAL A 204 -16.19 6.15 -8.57
C VAL A 204 -17.00 5.19 -7.74
N LEU A 205 -17.11 3.93 -8.18
CA LEU A 205 -17.67 2.89 -7.32
C LEU A 205 -16.65 2.55 -6.23
N ILE A 206 -16.97 2.89 -4.99
CA ILE A 206 -16.18 2.50 -3.83
C ILE A 206 -16.63 1.11 -3.38
N ARG A 207 -15.76 0.11 -3.51
CA ARG A 207 -15.93 -1.19 -2.86
C ARG A 207 -15.03 -1.28 -1.64
N LEU A 208 -15.52 -1.90 -0.57
CA LEU A 208 -14.64 -2.40 0.48
C LEU A 208 -14.20 -3.80 0.03
N PRO A 209 -12.90 -4.08 -0.13
CA PRO A 209 -12.46 -5.44 -0.40
C PRO A 209 -12.84 -6.30 0.81
N ALA A 210 -13.84 -7.16 0.60
CA ALA A 210 -14.27 -8.09 1.62
C ALA A 210 -13.19 -9.14 1.83
N ALA A 211 -12.78 -9.36 3.07
CA ALA A 211 -12.12 -10.61 3.44
C ALA A 211 -13.18 -11.73 3.40
N PRO A 212 -12.89 -12.91 2.80
CA PRO A 212 -13.73 -14.07 3.01
C PRO A 212 -13.37 -14.67 4.37
N VAL A 213 -14.12 -14.31 5.41
CA VAL A 213 -14.26 -15.21 6.58
C VAL A 213 -15.46 -16.09 6.28
N LYS A 214 -15.21 -17.24 5.63
CA LYS A 214 -16.15 -18.36 5.73
C LYS A 214 -15.72 -19.20 6.93
N ASP A 215 -16.25 -18.86 8.09
CA ASP A 215 -16.40 -19.84 9.15
C ASP A 215 -17.39 -20.88 8.64
N THR A 216 -16.88 -22.01 8.16
CA THR A 216 -17.71 -23.17 7.86
C THR A 216 -17.98 -23.84 9.20
N PRO A 217 -19.24 -23.92 9.69
CA PRO A 217 -19.52 -24.68 10.89
C PRO A 217 -19.28 -26.15 10.55
N MET A 218 -18.34 -26.80 11.25
CA MET A 218 -18.19 -28.24 11.17
C MET A 218 -19.55 -28.88 11.48
N ALA A 219 -20.08 -29.61 10.50
CA ALA A 219 -21.19 -30.51 10.68
C ALA A 219 -20.86 -31.45 11.85
N ARG A 220 -21.68 -31.41 12.90
CA ARG A 220 -21.69 -32.48 13.90
C ARG A 220 -22.23 -33.72 13.21
N GLU A 221 -21.33 -34.64 12.88
CA GLU A 221 -21.71 -35.99 12.51
C GLU A 221 -22.44 -36.64 13.69
N ASN A 222 -23.62 -37.17 13.37
CA ASN A 222 -24.47 -37.94 14.26
C ASN A 222 -23.74 -39.22 14.69
N ILE A 223 -23.42 -39.37 15.97
CA ILE A 223 -23.16 -40.69 16.55
C ILE A 223 -24.47 -41.19 17.13
N LYS A 224 -25.17 -42.01 16.34
CA LYS A 224 -26.03 -43.06 16.86
C LYS A 224 -25.18 -44.30 17.08
N LYS A 225 -25.00 -44.71 18.33
CA LYS A 225 -25.14 -46.10 18.80
C LYS A 225 -25.12 -46.12 20.32
#